data_AF-A0A2R6CB64-F1
#
_entry.id   AF-A0A2R6CB64-F1
#
_cell.length_a   1.000
_cell.length_b   1.000
_cell.length_c   1.000
_cell.angle_alpha   90.00
_cell.angle_beta   90.00
_cell.angle_gamma   90.00
#
_symmetry.space_group_name_H-M   'P 1'
#
loop_
_entity.id
_entity.type
_entity.pdbx_description
1 polymer ?
#
loop_
_entity_poly.entity_id
_entity_poly.type
_entity_poly.pdbx_seq_one_letter_code
_entity_poly.pdbx_strand_id
1 'polypeptide(L)'
;MAVAEDAESAIRLYKIFLQGIGVQTSTGEKADLSTVYVGKTSEELGMMARIDVLLAKMLEEAGSEGVLEADFKQRCKEEGFSERDVEKFLEMRKRGGMLFEPKPGRIRRT
;
A
#
# COMPACT_ATOMS: atom_id res chain seq x y z
N MET A 1 -4.43 19.81 -16.05
CA MET A 1 -3.14 19.16 -16.33
C MET A 1 -2.58 18.73 -14.98
N ALA A 2 -2.95 17.52 -14.55
CA ALA A 2 -2.73 17.08 -13.17
C ALA A 2 -1.71 15.93 -13.13
N VAL A 3 -0.49 16.31 -12.75
CA VAL A 3 0.34 15.66 -11.71
C VAL A 3 0.76 14.19 -11.93
N ALA A 4 1.62 13.95 -12.93
CA ALA A 4 2.55 12.81 -12.88
C ALA A 4 3.55 12.91 -11.69
N GLU A 5 3.70 14.11 -11.11
CA GLU A 5 4.56 14.35 -9.93
C GLU A 5 4.02 13.76 -8.62
N ASP A 6 2.76 13.33 -8.55
CA ASP A 6 2.14 12.90 -7.29
C ASP A 6 2.51 11.45 -6.95
N ALA A 7 2.60 10.59 -7.97
CA ALA A 7 3.09 9.22 -7.80
C ALA A 7 4.56 9.20 -7.37
N GLU A 8 5.40 10.03 -7.99
CA GLU A 8 6.82 10.16 -7.64
C GLU A 8 7.01 10.74 -6.24
N SER A 9 6.16 11.68 -5.83
CA SER A 9 6.21 12.27 -4.49
C SER A 9 5.75 11.29 -3.41
N ALA A 10 4.72 10.50 -3.65
CA ALA A 10 4.32 9.41 -2.76
C ALA A 10 5.43 8.35 -2.63
N ILE A 11 6.06 7.96 -3.75
CA ILE A 11 7.22 7.05 -3.74
C ILE A 11 8.39 7.64 -2.96
N ARG A 12 8.68 8.94 -3.11
CA ARG A 12 9.71 9.62 -2.31
C ARG A 12 9.38 9.65 -0.83
N LEU A 13 8.12 9.90 -0.45
CA LEU A 13 7.67 9.85 0.94
C LEU A 13 7.83 8.44 1.52
N TYR A 14 7.50 7.41 0.75
CA TYR A 14 7.75 6.02 1.13
C TYR A 14 9.25 5.72 1.28
N LYS A 15 10.10 6.19 0.35
CA LYS A 15 11.56 6.08 0.48
C LYS A 15 12.07 6.77 1.75
N ILE A 16 11.55 7.95 2.09
CA ILE A 16 11.90 8.69 3.31
C ILE A 16 11.40 7.96 4.56
N PHE A 17 10.18 7.42 4.56
CA PHE A 17 9.66 6.62 5.68
C PHE A 17 10.48 5.34 5.89
N LEU A 18 10.86 4.66 4.80
CA LEU A 18 11.76 3.51 4.82
C LEU A 18 13.18 3.88 5.30
N GLN A 19 13.65 5.10 5.02
CA GLN A 19 14.93 5.62 5.51
C GLN A 19 14.87 6.10 6.98
N GLY A 20 13.75 6.67 7.41
CA GLY A 20 13.58 7.34 8.71
C GLY A 20 13.47 6.39 9.91
N ILE A 21 13.12 5.13 9.68
CA ILE A 21 13.13 4.08 10.72
C ILE A 21 14.57 3.55 10.93
N GLY A 22 15.51 3.93 10.07
CA GLY A 22 16.94 3.59 10.16
C GLY A 22 17.78 4.53 11.03
N VAL A 23 17.20 5.24 12.01
CA VAL A 23 17.97 6.11 12.92
C VAL A 23 17.64 5.79 14.37
N GLN A 24 18.30 4.76 14.88
CA GLN A 24 19.25 4.80 16.01
C GLN A 24 19.45 3.37 16.54
N THR A 25 20.41 2.64 15.99
CA THR A 25 21.13 1.63 16.77
C THR A 25 22.57 2.08 16.83
N SER A 26 23.09 2.28 18.03
CA SER A 26 24.35 2.96 18.36
C SER A 26 25.64 2.29 17.82
N THR A 27 25.54 1.38 16.86
CA THR A 27 26.63 0.46 16.47
C THR A 27 27.08 0.61 15.01
N GLY A 28 26.44 1.47 14.19
CA GLY A 28 26.98 1.87 12.88
C GLY A 28 26.95 0.78 11.79
N GLU A 29 26.20 -0.30 11.95
CA GLU A 29 26.01 -1.30 10.91
C GLU A 29 24.85 -0.89 9.99
N LYS A 30 25.09 -0.87 8.67
CA LYS A 30 24.03 -0.73 7.66
C LYS A 30 23.20 -2.01 7.67
N ALA A 31 22.25 -2.09 8.58
CA ALA A 31 21.27 -3.16 8.62
C ALA A 31 20.38 -3.03 7.37
N ASP A 32 20.52 -3.98 6.45
CA ASP A 32 19.58 -4.17 5.35
C ASP A 32 18.22 -4.55 5.96
N LEU A 33 17.39 -3.53 6.20
CA LEU A 33 16.15 -3.63 6.97
C LEU A 33 15.05 -4.41 6.24
N SER A 34 15.33 -4.99 5.06
CA SER A 34 14.47 -5.95 4.38
C SER A 34 14.17 -7.18 5.26
N THR A 35 15.01 -7.47 6.25
CA THR A 35 14.86 -8.64 7.13
C THR A 35 14.09 -8.33 8.43
N VAL A 36 14.03 -7.07 8.86
CA VAL A 36 13.52 -6.72 10.21
C VAL A 36 12.00 -6.51 10.26
N TYR A 37 11.31 -6.45 9.11
CA TYR A 37 9.85 -6.30 9.04
C TYR A 37 9.07 -7.58 8.70
N VAL A 38 9.64 -8.76 8.94
CA VAL A 38 9.07 -10.10 8.62
C VAL A 38 9.09 -10.39 7.10
N GLY A 39 10.18 -11.04 6.65
CA GLY A 39 10.17 -11.96 5.52
C GLY A 39 9.73 -11.44 4.15
N LYS A 40 9.77 -10.14 3.88
CA LYS A 40 9.39 -9.55 2.59
C LYS A 40 10.53 -8.80 1.94
N THR A 41 10.69 -8.99 0.64
CA THR A 41 11.71 -8.28 -0.14
C THR A 41 11.34 -6.81 -0.38
N SER A 42 12.33 -5.97 -0.69
CA SER A 42 12.12 -4.56 -1.06
C SER A 42 11.18 -4.40 -2.26
N GLU A 43 11.15 -5.38 -3.16
CA GLU A 43 10.26 -5.43 -4.31
C GLU A 43 8.81 -5.68 -3.88
N GLU A 44 8.56 -6.64 -2.99
CA GLU A 44 7.23 -6.90 -2.43
C GLU A 44 6.68 -5.68 -1.68
N LEU A 45 7.54 -4.98 -0.93
CA LEU A 45 7.15 -3.74 -0.25
C LEU A 45 6.79 -2.63 -1.25
N GLY A 46 7.60 -2.46 -2.31
CA GLY A 46 7.33 -1.48 -3.35
C GLY A 46 6.03 -1.75 -4.10
N MET A 47 5.76 -3.02 -4.42
CA MET A 47 4.52 -3.46 -5.04
C MET A 47 3.31 -3.16 -4.13
N MET A 48 3.38 -3.55 -2.85
CA MET A 48 2.31 -3.30 -1.87
C MET A 48 2.04 -1.80 -1.67
N ALA A 49 3.07 -0.97 -1.73
CA ALA A 49 2.91 0.48 -1.68
C ALA A 49 2.18 1.04 -2.92
N ARG A 50 2.46 0.52 -4.12
CA ARG A 50 1.75 0.94 -5.34
C ARG A 50 0.27 0.55 -5.30
N ILE A 51 -0.04 -0.66 -4.83
CA ILE A 51 -1.43 -1.12 -4.60
C ILE A 51 -2.12 -0.21 -3.57
N ASP A 52 -1.43 0.19 -2.50
CA ASP A 52 -1.97 1.10 -1.48
C ASP A 52 -2.27 2.51 -2.02
N VAL A 53 -1.39 3.06 -2.85
CA VAL A 53 -1.60 4.35 -3.52
C VAL A 53 -2.83 4.30 -4.43
N LEU A 54 -3.00 3.22 -5.18
CA LEU A 54 -4.18 3.04 -6.02
C LEU A 54 -5.47 2.99 -5.19
N LEU A 55 -5.47 2.24 -4.09
CA LEU A 55 -6.62 2.16 -3.19
C LEU A 55 -6.94 3.53 -2.58
N ALA A 56 -5.92 4.29 -2.17
CA ALA A 56 -6.10 5.62 -1.61
C ALA A 56 -6.82 6.57 -2.59
N LYS A 57 -6.40 6.57 -3.86
CA LYS A 57 -7.03 7.38 -4.92
C LYS A 57 -8.49 7.01 -5.12
N MET A 58 -8.79 5.70 -5.22
CA MET A 58 -10.17 5.24 -5.38
C MET A 58 -11.05 5.59 -4.17
N LEU A 59 -10.49 5.54 -2.96
CA LEU A 59 -11.21 5.91 -1.74
C LEU A 59 -11.51 7.41 -1.67
N GLU A 60 -10.58 8.26 -2.13
CA GLU A 60 -10.78 9.69 -2.23
C GLU A 60 -11.93 10.03 -3.19
N GLU A 61 -11.98 9.36 -4.35
CA GLU A 61 -13.05 9.50 -5.34
C GLU A 61 -14.40 8.99 -4.81
N ALA A 62 -14.41 7.89 -4.05
CA ALA A 62 -15.63 7.27 -3.52
C ALA A 62 -16.18 7.93 -2.24
N GLY A 63 -15.35 8.72 -1.54
CA GLY A 63 -15.73 9.42 -0.32
C GLY A 63 -16.23 8.48 0.78
N SER A 64 -17.40 8.80 1.35
CA SER A 64 -17.91 8.08 2.53
C SER A 64 -18.42 6.67 2.25
N GLU A 65 -18.77 6.38 1.00
CA GLU A 65 -19.32 5.09 0.59
C GLU A 65 -18.25 3.99 0.56
N GLY A 66 -16.97 4.34 0.50
CA GLY A 66 -15.88 3.38 0.28
C GLY A 66 -15.90 2.81 -1.14
N VAL A 67 -14.95 1.93 -1.46
CA VAL A 67 -14.76 1.39 -2.82
C VAL A 67 -15.29 -0.03 -2.88
N LEU A 68 -15.95 -0.45 -3.97
CA LEU A 68 -16.29 -1.87 -4.15
C LEU A 68 -15.01 -2.69 -4.29
N GLU A 69 -14.87 -3.77 -3.51
CA GLU A 69 -13.69 -4.62 -3.56
C GLU A 69 -13.49 -5.21 -4.97
N ALA A 70 -14.58 -5.54 -5.67
CA ALA A 70 -14.55 -6.01 -7.05
C ALA A 70 -13.96 -4.96 -8.00
N ASP A 71 -14.39 -3.70 -7.89
CA ASP A 71 -13.89 -2.60 -8.72
C ASP A 71 -12.41 -2.35 -8.44
N PHE A 72 -12.00 -2.41 -7.17
CA PHE A 72 -10.59 -2.29 -6.79
C PHE A 72 -9.74 -3.41 -7.39
N LYS A 73 -10.18 -4.67 -7.29
CA LYS A 73 -9.48 -5.82 -7.90
C LYS A 73 -9.37 -5.68 -9.42
N GLN A 74 -10.44 -5.25 -10.08
CA GLN A 74 -10.47 -5.00 -11.52
C GLN A 74 -9.48 -3.88 -11.90
N ARG A 75 -9.47 -2.78 -11.15
CA ARG A 75 -8.53 -1.68 -11.37
C ARG A 75 -7.07 -2.10 -11.18
N CYS A 76 -6.79 -2.90 -10.14
CA CYS A 76 -5.44 -3.44 -9.94
C CYS A 76 -5.00 -4.34 -11.10
N LYS A 77 -5.91 -5.15 -11.65
CA LYS A 77 -5.63 -6.00 -12.81
C LYS A 77 -5.30 -5.16 -14.05
N GLU A 78 -6.02 -4.06 -14.28
CA GLU A 78 -5.75 -3.11 -15.37
C GLU A 78 -4.37 -2.44 -15.24
N GLU A 79 -3.94 -2.18 -14.00
CA GLU A 79 -2.61 -1.63 -13.68
C GLU A 79 -1.49 -2.71 -13.69
N GLY A 80 -1.83 -3.96 -14.00
CA GLY A 80 -0.86 -5.05 -14.18
C GLY A 80 -0.48 -5.80 -12.90
N PHE A 81 -1.22 -5.62 -11.80
CA PHE A 81 -1.00 -6.42 -10.59
C PHE A 81 -1.62 -7.81 -10.71
N SER A 82 -0.94 -8.82 -10.16
CA SER A 82 -1.51 -10.17 -10.11
C SER A 82 -2.62 -10.26 -9.07
N GLU A 83 -3.63 -11.09 -9.34
CA GLU A 83 -4.74 -11.33 -8.40
C GLU A 83 -4.23 -11.77 -7.02
N ARG A 84 -3.23 -12.65 -7.00
CA ARG A 84 -2.57 -13.13 -5.78
C ARG A 84 -2.00 -11.99 -4.93
N ASP A 85 -1.36 -11.01 -5.56
CA ASP A 85 -0.73 -9.90 -4.85
C ASP A 85 -1.78 -8.95 -4.26
N VAL A 86 -2.86 -8.72 -5.00
CA VAL A 86 -4.00 -7.90 -4.56
C VAL A 86 -4.73 -8.57 -3.40
N GLU A 87 -4.97 -9.88 -3.48
CA GLU A 87 -5.57 -10.65 -2.38
C GLU A 87 -4.69 -10.64 -1.14
N LYS A 88 -3.38 -10.90 -1.29
CA LYS A 88 -2.41 -10.83 -0.20
C LYS A 88 -2.42 -9.44 0.46
N PHE A 89 -2.49 -8.37 -0.33
CA PHE A 89 -2.61 -7.01 0.17
C PHE A 89 -3.89 -6.81 0.99
N LEU A 90 -5.05 -7.17 0.43
CA LEU A 90 -6.35 -7.00 1.08
C LEU A 90 -6.43 -7.79 2.39
N GLU A 91 -6.03 -9.06 2.39
CA GLU A 91 -6.00 -9.90 3.58
C GLU A 91 -5.12 -9.31 4.68
N MET A 92 -3.93 -8.81 4.31
CA MET A 92 -3.03 -8.19 5.26
C MET A 92 -3.61 -6.93 5.88
N ARG A 93 -4.24 -6.06 5.07
CA ARG A 93 -4.83 -4.82 5.56
C ARG A 93 -6.08 -5.07 6.42
N LYS A 94 -6.94 -6.01 6.02
CA LYS A 94 -8.13 -6.41 6.80
C LYS A 94 -7.74 -7.02 8.14
N ARG A 95 -6.82 -8.00 8.15
CA ARG A 95 -6.31 -8.62 9.38
C ARG A 95 -5.58 -7.64 10.28
N GLY A 96 -4.89 -6.66 9.70
CA GLY A 96 -4.25 -5.56 10.43
C GLY A 96 -5.20 -4.46 10.91
N GLY A 97 -6.52 -4.58 10.67
CA GLY A 97 -7.51 -3.57 11.05
C GLY A 97 -7.43 -2.25 10.28
N MET A 98 -6.65 -2.19 9.20
CA MET A 98 -6.49 -0.99 8.37
C MET A 98 -7.58 -0.83 7.32
N LEU A 99 -8.31 -1.91 7.01
CA LEU A 99 -9.50 -1.87 6.16
C LEU A 99 -10.68 -2.47 6.90
N PHE A 100 -11.83 -1.81 6.77
CA PHE A 100 -13.13 -2.29 7.23
C PHE A 100 -14.16 -2.26 6.10
N GLU A 101 -15.29 -2.92 6.34
CA GLU A 101 -16.38 -3.05 5.38
C GLU A 101 -17.56 -2.16 5.79
N PRO A 102 -17.69 -0.93 5.27
CA PRO A 102 -18.80 -0.03 5.62
C PRO A 102 -20.16 -0.53 5.12
N LYS A 103 -20.16 -1.26 3.99
CA LYS A 103 -21.31 -1.89 3.34
C LYS A 103 -20.85 -3.21 2.72
N PRO A 104 -21.76 -4.18 2.53
CA PRO A 104 -21.43 -5.45 1.89
C PRO A 104 -20.63 -5.26 0.58
N GLY A 105 -19.45 -5.86 0.52
CA GLY A 105 -18.54 -5.83 -0.62
C GLY A 105 -17.79 -4.52 -0.84
N ARG A 106 -17.89 -3.53 0.07
CA ARG A 106 -17.13 -2.28 0.00
C ARG A 106 -15.98 -2.28 1.01
N ILE A 107 -14.88 -1.64 0.67
CA ILE A 107 -13.71 -1.47 1.53
C ILE A 107 -13.48 0.00 1.82
N ARG A 108 -13.08 0.29 3.06
CA ARG A 108 -12.69 1.63 3.51
C ARG A 108 -11.57 1.57 4.55
N ARG A 109 -10.78 2.64 4.66
CA ARG A 109 -9.76 2.80 5.69
C ARG A 109 -10.40 3.20 7.02
N THR A 110 -10.00 2.51 8.10
CA THR A 110 -10.40 2.79 9.48
C THR A 110 -9.97 4.19 9.93
#